data_AF-A0A819N2X5-F1
#
_entry.id   AF-A0A819N2X5-F1
#
_cell.length_a   1.000
_cell.length_b   1.000
_cell.length_c   1.000
_cell.angle_alpha   90.00
_cell.angle_beta   90.00
_cell.angle_gamma   90.00
#
_symmetry.space_group_name_H-M   'P 1'
#
loop_
_entity.id
_entity.type
_entity.pdbx_description
1 polymer ?
#
loop_
_entity_poly.entity_id
_entity_poly.type
_entity_poly.pdbx_seq_one_letter_code
_entity_poly.pdbx_strand_id
1 'polypeptide(L)'
;MLLFTSLIIVFGAVRTDDPLRPQYHLMPVKNWLNDPNGPVYYNGYYHMFFQYNPNAAVWGDMHWGHCYSKDMVHWIHLPIALAPDQSYDINGIFTGSTTIVDGIPTIIYTGIT
;
A
#
# COMPACT_ATOMS: atom_id res chain seq x y z
N MET A 1 19.75 21.24 16.79
CA MET A 1 19.59 19.85 16.29
C MET A 1 18.17 19.42 16.62
N LEU A 2 17.22 19.79 15.77
CA LEU A 2 15.80 19.55 15.98
C LEU A 2 15.45 18.23 15.28
N LEU A 3 14.99 17.26 16.06
CA LEU A 3 14.54 15.96 15.59
C LEU A 3 13.25 16.17 14.77
N PHE A 4 13.28 15.75 13.51
CA PHE A 4 12.10 15.66 12.66
C PHE A 4 11.20 14.52 13.17
N THR A 5 10.27 14.83 14.07
CA THR A 5 9.12 13.96 14.30
C THR A 5 8.15 14.18 13.14
N SER A 6 8.25 13.35 12.11
CA SER A 6 7.22 13.24 11.08
C SER A 6 5.90 12.88 11.75
N LEU A 7 4.98 13.84 11.78
CA LEU A 7 3.59 13.67 12.19
C LEU A 7 2.91 12.71 11.20
N ILE A 8 2.83 11.43 11.54
CA ILE A 8 2.01 10.45 10.84
C ILE A 8 0.62 10.52 11.47
N ILE A 9 -0.33 11.20 10.81
CA ILE A 9 -1.75 10.97 11.08
C ILE A 9 -2.17 9.78 10.23
N VAL A 10 -2.04 8.58 10.79
CA VAL A 10 -2.77 7.40 10.34
C VAL A 10 -3.58 6.91 11.53
N PHE A 11 -4.89 6.76 11.35
CA PHE A 11 -5.78 6.14 12.34
C PHE A 11 -5.46 4.64 12.43
N GLY A 12 -4.48 4.29 13.25
CA GLY A 12 -4.06 2.92 13.55
C GLY A 12 -2.76 2.91 14.34
N ALA A 13 -2.71 2.18 15.44
CA ALA A 13 -1.51 2.13 16.29
C ALA A 13 -0.34 1.49 15.52
N VAL A 14 0.62 2.31 15.07
CA VAL A 14 1.93 1.84 14.64
C VAL A 14 2.68 1.43 15.91
N ARG A 15 3.12 0.17 15.98
CA ARG A 15 3.96 -0.30 17.08
C ARG A 15 5.38 0.22 16.89
N THR A 16 5.67 1.42 17.38
CA THR A 16 6.98 2.08 17.22
C THR A 16 8.03 1.59 18.22
N ASP A 17 7.62 0.81 19.22
CA ASP A 17 8.47 0.24 20.28
C ASP A 17 8.98 -1.17 19.95
N ASP A 18 8.63 -1.73 18.80
CA ASP A 18 9.13 -3.03 18.36
C ASP A 18 10.55 -2.90 17.79
N PRO A 19 11.58 -3.44 18.46
CA PRO A 19 12.97 -3.28 18.02
C PRO A 19 13.28 -4.01 16.71
N LEU A 20 12.41 -4.93 16.27
CA LEU A 20 12.57 -5.68 15.02
C LEU A 20 11.84 -5.03 13.85
N ARG A 21 11.07 -3.95 14.09
CA ARG A 21 10.33 -3.27 13.04
C ARG A 21 11.25 -2.39 12.18
N PRO A 22 11.36 -2.61 10.86
CA PRO A 22 12.15 -1.74 9.99
C PRO A 22 11.67 -0.29 10.05
N GLN A 23 12.62 0.67 10.08
CA GLN A 23 12.31 2.11 10.21
C GLN A 23 12.52 2.91 8.92
N TYR A 24 13.18 2.32 7.92
CA TYR A 24 13.65 3.03 6.70
C TYR A 24 13.14 2.43 5.39
N HIS A 25 12.31 1.39 5.44
CA HIS A 25 11.74 0.74 4.26
C HIS A 25 10.23 0.89 4.27
N LEU A 26 9.63 0.97 3.07
CA LEU A 26 8.18 0.94 2.93
C LEU A 26 7.64 -0.35 3.57
N MET A 27 6.64 -0.18 4.43
CA MET A 27 6.00 -1.28 5.14
C MET A 27 4.54 -0.91 5.46
N PRO A 28 3.65 -1.89 5.71
CA PRO A 28 2.30 -1.54 6.11
C PRO A 28 2.32 -1.00 7.54
N VAL A 29 1.32 -0.19 7.88
CA VAL A 29 1.13 0.37 9.23
C VAL A 29 1.04 -0.74 10.28
N LYS A 30 0.42 -1.87 9.92
CA LYS A 30 0.26 -3.09 10.74
C LYS A 30 0.12 -4.31 9.83
N ASN A 31 0.05 -5.51 10.42
CA ASN A 31 -0.40 -6.74 9.74
C ASN A 31 0.47 -7.21 8.56
N TRP A 32 -0.14 -7.90 7.59
CA TRP A 32 0.53 -8.66 6.53
C TRP A 32 0.73 -7.84 5.26
N LEU A 33 1.96 -7.82 4.73
CA LEU A 33 2.31 -7.31 3.40
C LEU A 33 3.06 -8.38 2.62
N ASN A 34 2.81 -8.46 1.31
CA ASN A 34 3.66 -9.22 0.38
C ASN A 34 3.97 -8.44 -0.90
N ASP A 35 3.44 -8.85 -2.04
CA ASP A 35 3.87 -8.43 -3.37
C ASP A 35 3.74 -6.90 -3.56
N PRO A 36 4.75 -6.24 -4.15
CA PRO A 36 4.58 -4.89 -4.65
C PRO A 36 3.66 -4.91 -5.88
N ASN A 37 2.73 -3.96 -5.94
CA ASN A 37 1.73 -3.85 -6.98
C ASN A 37 1.80 -2.48 -7.68
N GLY A 38 1.64 -2.48 -9.00
CA GLY A 38 1.40 -1.27 -9.79
C GLY A 38 2.26 -0.03 -9.52
N PRO A 39 3.60 -0.12 -9.35
CA PRO A 39 4.41 1.08 -9.19
C PRO A 39 4.26 2.01 -10.41
N VAL A 40 3.95 3.29 -10.16
CA VAL A 40 3.71 4.27 -11.24
C VAL A 40 4.12 5.67 -10.79
N TYR A 41 4.67 6.46 -11.71
CA TYR A 41 4.86 7.90 -11.49
C TYR A 41 3.68 8.68 -12.07
N TYR A 42 2.97 9.43 -11.24
CA TYR A 42 1.80 10.18 -11.65
C TYR A 42 1.69 11.49 -10.87
N ASN A 43 1.33 12.57 -11.57
CA ASN A 43 1.07 13.89 -10.99
C ASN A 43 2.15 14.41 -10.00
N GLY A 44 3.43 14.16 -10.32
CA GLY A 44 4.57 14.62 -9.51
C GLY A 44 5.04 13.66 -8.41
N TYR A 45 4.43 12.47 -8.28
CA TYR A 45 4.72 11.53 -7.21
C TYR A 45 4.95 10.11 -7.73
N TYR A 46 5.80 9.35 -7.04
CA TYR A 46 5.87 7.90 -7.14
C TYR A 46 4.75 7.29 -6.30
N HIS A 47 3.89 6.49 -6.90
CA HIS A 47 2.87 5.71 -6.23
C HIS A 47 3.35 4.26 -6.16
N MET A 48 3.20 3.65 -5.00
CA MET A 48 3.46 2.23 -4.77
C MET A 48 2.22 1.62 -4.13
N PHE A 49 1.74 0.53 -4.72
CA PHE A 49 0.73 -0.31 -4.12
C PHE A 49 1.36 -1.61 -3.66
N PHE A 50 0.67 -2.37 -2.83
CA PHE A 50 1.16 -3.66 -2.34
C PHE A 50 0.01 -4.53 -1.86
N GLN A 51 0.19 -5.86 -1.94
CA GLN A 51 -0.71 -6.82 -1.32
C GLN A 51 -0.74 -6.63 0.19
N TYR A 52 -1.95 -6.52 0.75
CA TYR A 52 -2.15 -6.14 2.14
C TYR A 52 -3.34 -6.87 2.77
N ASN A 53 -3.17 -7.44 3.96
CA ASN A 53 -4.29 -7.85 4.81
C ASN A 53 -4.50 -6.79 5.92
N PRO A 54 -5.57 -5.97 5.87
CA PRO A 54 -5.83 -4.94 6.87
C PRO A 54 -6.26 -5.50 8.23
N ASN A 55 -6.64 -6.78 8.29
CA ASN A 55 -7.34 -7.38 9.42
C ASN A 55 -6.48 -8.38 10.20
N ALA A 56 -5.46 -9.00 9.61
CA ALA A 56 -4.60 -9.96 10.30
C ALA A 56 -3.15 -10.02 9.78
N ALA A 57 -2.22 -10.46 10.64
CA ALA A 57 -0.82 -10.72 10.28
C ALA A 57 -0.61 -12.09 9.60
N VAL A 58 -1.55 -12.49 8.76
CA VAL A 58 -1.52 -13.73 7.95
C VAL A 58 -2.00 -13.44 6.54
N TRP A 59 -1.63 -14.30 5.60
CA TRP A 59 -2.16 -14.27 4.25
C TRP A 59 -3.67 -14.53 4.24
N GLY A 60 -4.41 -13.85 3.36
CA GLY A 60 -5.88 -13.87 3.23
C GLY A 60 -6.49 -12.46 3.26
N ASP A 61 -7.74 -12.31 2.80
CA ASP A 61 -8.45 -11.02 2.74
C ASP A 61 -7.63 -9.92 2.03
N MET A 62 -7.20 -10.23 0.81
CA MET A 62 -6.22 -9.46 0.06
C MET A 62 -6.80 -8.15 -0.50
N HIS A 63 -6.20 -7.05 -0.06
CA HIS A 63 -6.43 -5.69 -0.52
C HIS A 63 -5.17 -5.12 -1.17
N TRP A 64 -5.29 -4.00 -1.86
CA TRP A 64 -4.14 -3.18 -2.25
C TRP A 64 -3.96 -2.01 -1.28
N GLY A 65 -2.91 -2.06 -0.47
CA GLY A 65 -2.42 -0.89 0.25
C GLY A 65 -1.82 0.14 -0.71
N HIS A 66 -1.77 1.41 -0.30
CA HIS A 66 -1.31 2.50 -1.15
C HIS A 66 -0.42 3.47 -0.39
N CYS A 67 0.72 3.80 -0.97
CA CYS A 67 1.60 4.87 -0.53
C CYS A 67 2.07 5.71 -1.71
N TYR A 68 2.44 6.95 -1.43
CA TYR A 68 3.13 7.79 -2.41
C TYR A 68 4.37 8.46 -1.81
N SER A 69 5.30 8.84 -2.67
CA SER A 69 6.56 9.48 -2.31
C SER A 69 7.00 10.45 -3.39
N LYS A 70 7.78 11.47 -3.01
CA LYS A 70 8.48 12.35 -3.97
C LYS A 70 9.87 11.84 -4.34
N ASP A 71 10.47 11.01 -3.50
CA ASP A 71 11.89 10.63 -3.57
C ASP A 71 12.15 9.12 -3.45
N MET A 72 11.09 8.31 -3.40
CA MET A 72 11.10 6.85 -3.20
C MET A 72 11.67 6.39 -1.85
N VAL A 73 11.93 7.32 -0.92
CA VAL A 73 12.50 7.05 0.41
C VAL A 73 11.47 7.39 1.49
N HIS A 74 10.86 8.57 1.41
CA HIS A 74 9.87 9.05 2.36
C HIS A 74 8.48 8.81 1.80
N TRP A 75 7.73 7.91 2.44
CA TRP A 75 6.42 7.46 1.99
C TRP A 75 5.31 8.01 2.87
N ILE A 76 4.22 8.44 2.24
CA ILE A 76 2.97 8.80 2.91
C ILE A 76 1.94 7.74 2.56
N HIS A 77 1.41 7.07 3.59
CA HIS A 77 0.32 6.12 3.45
C HIS A 77 -0.98 6.83 3.07
N LEU A 78 -1.70 6.24 2.13
CA LEU A 78 -3.04 6.64 1.70
C LEU A 78 -4.07 5.58 2.14
N PRO A 79 -5.38 5.88 2.03
CA PRO A 79 -6.41 4.86 2.18
C PRO A 79 -6.15 3.64 1.27
N ILE A 80 -6.72 2.51 1.65
CA ILE A 80 -6.69 1.28 0.83
C ILE A 80 -7.21 1.62 -0.58
N ALA A 81 -6.45 1.23 -1.60
CA ALA A 81 -6.77 1.57 -2.99
C ALA A 81 -7.82 0.62 -3.58
N LEU A 82 -7.70 -0.69 -3.29
CA LEU A 82 -8.63 -1.71 -3.78
C LEU A 82 -8.97 -2.69 -2.64
N ALA A 83 -10.23 -3.09 -2.56
CA ALA A 83 -10.77 -4.07 -1.63
C ALA A 83 -11.62 -5.08 -2.42
N PRO A 84 -11.65 -6.37 -2.04
CA PRO A 84 -12.50 -7.38 -2.70
C PRO A 84 -13.97 -7.03 -2.47
N ASP A 85 -14.58 -6.35 -3.43
CA ASP A 85 -15.92 -5.77 -3.29
C ASP A 85 -16.85 -6.06 -4.48
N GLN A 86 -16.37 -6.81 -5.47
CA GLN A 86 -17.14 -7.25 -6.63
C GLN A 86 -17.21 -8.76 -6.73
N SER A 87 -18.15 -9.26 -7.53
CA SER A 87 -18.29 -10.71 -7.76
C SER A 87 -17.08 -11.32 -8.46
N TYR A 88 -16.32 -10.54 -9.22
CA TYR A 88 -15.17 -11.03 -9.98
C TYR A 88 -13.87 -11.08 -9.15
N ASP A 89 -13.88 -10.55 -7.92
CA ASP A 89 -12.73 -10.49 -7.03
C ASP A 89 -13.06 -10.81 -5.55
N ILE A 90 -14.24 -11.39 -5.30
CA ILE A 90 -14.80 -11.61 -3.96
C ILE A 90 -13.89 -12.44 -3.04
N ASN A 91 -13.07 -13.34 -3.60
CA ASN A 91 -12.13 -14.18 -2.87
C ASN A 91 -10.71 -13.56 -2.77
N GLY A 92 -10.49 -12.40 -3.39
CA GLY A 92 -9.29 -11.60 -3.23
C GLY A 92 -8.90 -10.80 -4.48
N ILE A 93 -8.24 -9.67 -4.25
CA ILE A 93 -7.62 -8.84 -5.29
C ILE A 93 -6.13 -9.11 -5.31
N PHE A 94 -5.66 -9.89 -6.27
CA PHE A 94 -4.26 -10.30 -6.38
C PHE A 94 -3.42 -9.27 -7.14
N THR A 95 -2.13 -9.59 -7.33
CA THR A 95 -1.10 -8.75 -7.92
C THR A 95 -1.48 -8.24 -9.30
N GLY A 96 -0.93 -7.09 -9.66
CA GLY A 96 -1.25 -6.38 -10.88
C GLY A 96 -0.30 -5.23 -11.17
N SER A 97 -0.58 -4.53 -12.26
CA SER A 97 0.21 -3.41 -12.76
C SER A 97 -0.66 -2.16 -12.91
N THR A 98 0.00 -1.01 -12.98
CA THR A 98 -0.64 0.28 -13.23
C THR A 98 0.04 0.93 -14.42
N THR A 99 -0.75 1.47 -15.33
CA THR A 99 -0.29 2.23 -16.49
C THR A 99 -1.13 3.50 -16.63
N ILE A 100 -0.71 4.42 -17.50
CA ILE A 100 -1.47 5.63 -17.80
C ILE A 100 -2.11 5.45 -19.17
N VAL A 101 -3.44 5.50 -19.24
CA VAL A 101 -4.21 5.46 -20.48
C VAL A 101 -4.93 6.80 -20.61
N ASP A 102 -4.64 7.55 -21.68
CA ASP A 102 -5.25 8.87 -21.94
C ASP A 102 -5.16 9.85 -20.75
N GLY A 103 -4.03 9.81 -20.03
CA GLY A 103 -3.78 10.67 -18.86
C GLY A 103 -4.41 10.18 -17.55
N ILE A 104 -5.10 9.03 -17.58
CA ILE A 104 -5.78 8.43 -16.43
C ILE A 104 -4.96 7.23 -15.93
N PRO A 105 -4.65 7.16 -14.62
CA PRO A 105 -4.10 5.95 -14.03
C PRO A 105 -5.10 4.79 -14.12
N THR A 106 -4.67 3.71 -14.76
CA THR A 106 -5.46 2.51 -15.01
C THR A 106 -4.75 1.32 -14.42
N ILE A 107 -5.46 0.58 -13.57
CA ILE A 107 -4.96 -0.61 -12.89
C ILE A 107 -5.50 -1.86 -13.60
N ILE A 108 -4.62 -2.84 -13.81
CA ILE A 108 -4.98 -4.19 -14.24
C ILE A 108 -4.48 -5.14 -13.17
N TYR A 109 -5.34 -6.02 -12.66
CA TYR A 109 -5.01 -6.96 -11.60
C TYR A 109 -5.72 -8.29 -11.80
N THR A 110 -5.31 -9.32 -11.04
CA THR A 110 -5.97 -10.62 -11.02
C THR A 110 -7.06 -10.64 -9.93
N GLY A 111 -8.34 -10.65 -10.32
CA GLY A 111 -9.44 -10.92 -9.40
C GLY A 111 -9.60 -12.43 -9.16
N ILE A 112 -9.85 -12.82 -7.91
CA ILE A 112 -10.15 -14.20 -7.54
C ILE A 112 -11.65 -14.31 -7.21
N THR A 113 -12.35 -15.19 -7.93
CA THR A 113 -13.78 -15.48 -7.77
C THR A 113 -14.06 -16.63 -6.84
#